data_AF-A0A2M7DHH4-F1
#
_entry.id   AF-A0A2M7DHH4-F1
#
_cell.length_a   1.000
_cell.length_b   1.000
_cell.length_c   1.000
_cell.angle_alpha   90.00
_cell.angle_beta   90.00
_cell.angle_gamma   90.00
#
_symmetry.space_group_name_H-M   'P 1'
#
loop_
_entity.id
_entity.type
_entity.pdbx_description
1 polymer ?
#
loop_
_entity_poly.entity_id
_entity_poly.type
_entity_poly.pdbx_seq_one_letter_code
_entity_poly.pdbx_strand_id
1 'polypeptide(L)'
;MKLTKAFIFLIILFNLFLSCTSYKHKLFKGKATLEEARINAIIDFSSKYYKRHSSFLIYNCSDKTQNIFCFGFVINDNKEVIDTLFKIGEYNRYFPNDFLEYNDKLFVWNDENKVYNRKTIEALQRFDKIDSINYKIQIGEISHEQVLSRLVIDHSLKTVYYFICKNDIIKYKSIKSLLILKPDEYPNLECD
;
A
#
# COMPACT_ATOMS: atom_id res chain seq x y z
N MET A 1 -29.13 -20.65 38.52
CA MET A 1 -29.47 -19.35 37.91
C MET A 1 -29.81 -19.60 36.43
N LYS A 2 -31.11 -19.63 36.06
CA LYS A 2 -31.52 -19.88 34.67
C LYS A 2 -31.32 -18.58 33.89
N LEU A 3 -30.25 -18.49 33.10
CA LEU A 3 -30.14 -17.45 32.08
C LEU A 3 -31.33 -17.64 31.13
N THR A 4 -32.29 -16.73 31.19
CA THR A 4 -33.44 -16.70 30.28
C THR A 4 -32.93 -16.50 28.86
N LYS A 5 -33.54 -17.16 27.88
CA LYS A 5 -33.18 -17.06 26.45
C LYS A 5 -33.09 -15.59 25.97
N ALA A 6 -33.86 -14.70 26.58
CA ALA A 6 -33.81 -13.26 26.36
C ALA A 6 -32.46 -12.62 26.73
N PHE A 7 -31.81 -13.07 27.80
CA PHE A 7 -30.51 -12.56 28.26
C PHE A 7 -29.37 -12.95 27.31
N ILE A 8 -29.42 -14.17 26.77
CA ILE A 8 -28.49 -14.65 25.74
C ILE A 8 -28.67 -13.86 24.44
N PHE A 9 -29.91 -13.58 24.05
CA PHE A 9 -30.21 -12.77 22.86
C PHE A 9 -29.69 -11.33 22.99
N LEU A 10 -29.80 -10.74 24.20
CA LEU A 10 -29.28 -9.41 24.49
C LEU A 10 -27.75 -9.34 24.39
N ILE A 11 -27.04 -10.37 24.86
CA ILE A 11 -25.57 -10.46 24.77
C ILE A 11 -25.11 -10.59 23.31
N ILE A 12 -25.83 -11.37 22.49
CA ILE A 12 -25.53 -11.52 21.06
C ILE A 12 -25.74 -10.18 20.33
N LEU A 13 -26.84 -9.46 20.62
CA LEU A 13 -27.08 -8.12 20.10
C LEU A 13 -26.01 -7.12 20.54
N PHE A 14 -25.56 -7.15 21.79
CA PHE A 14 -24.52 -6.24 22.30
C PHE A 14 -23.15 -6.48 21.64
N ASN A 15 -22.80 -7.73 21.32
CA ASN A 15 -21.59 -8.06 20.57
C ASN A 15 -21.65 -7.64 19.09
N LEU A 16 -22.85 -7.53 18.51
CA LEU A 16 -23.03 -7.05 17.14
C LEU A 16 -22.83 -5.53 16.98
N PHE A 17 -22.91 -4.74 18.06
CA PHE A 17 -22.66 -3.29 18.03
C PHE A 17 -21.21 -2.88 18.32
N LEU A 18 -20.38 -3.78 18.86
CA LEU A 18 -18.96 -3.51 19.15
C LEU A 18 -18.04 -3.62 17.92
N SER A 19 -18.57 -4.04 16.76
CA SER A 19 -17.84 -4.09 15.49
C SER A 19 -17.77 -2.73 14.77
N CYS A 20 -18.19 -1.65 15.44
CA CYS A 20 -18.06 -0.29 14.94
C CYS A 20 -16.57 0.09 14.78
N THR A 21 -16.23 0.73 13.66
CA THR A 21 -14.87 0.85 13.06
C THR A 21 -13.80 1.34 14.04
N SER A 22 -13.20 0.41 14.78
CA SER A 22 -12.16 0.68 15.78
C SER A 22 -10.98 1.42 15.13
N TYR A 23 -10.51 1.03 13.95
CA TYR A 23 -9.28 1.59 13.35
C TYR A 23 -9.26 3.13 13.20
N LYS A 24 -10.41 3.82 13.16
CA LYS A 24 -10.46 5.27 12.99
C LYS A 24 -9.78 6.05 14.14
N HIS A 25 -9.68 5.48 15.34
CA HIS A 25 -8.94 6.13 16.44
C HIS A 25 -7.42 6.15 16.21
N LYS A 26 -6.90 5.29 15.32
CA LYS A 26 -5.48 5.21 14.95
C LYS A 26 -5.10 6.22 13.86
N LEU A 27 -6.08 6.91 13.28
CA LEU A 27 -5.85 7.87 12.21
C LEU A 27 -5.33 9.18 12.79
N PHE A 28 -4.30 9.72 12.14
CA PHE A 28 -3.86 11.09 12.32
C PHE A 28 -4.96 12.07 11.91
N LYS A 29 -5.02 13.24 12.55
CA LYS A 29 -6.09 14.23 12.39
C LYS A 29 -5.52 15.61 12.09
N GLY A 30 -6.31 16.45 11.42
CA GLY A 30 -5.95 17.84 11.14
C GLY A 30 -4.96 17.96 9.97
N LYS A 31 -4.33 19.12 9.87
CA LYS A 31 -3.33 19.40 8.84
C LYS A 31 -2.07 18.60 9.12
N ALA A 32 -1.64 17.82 8.14
CA ALA A 32 -0.60 16.83 8.33
C ALA A 32 0.26 16.66 7.08
N THR A 33 1.35 15.91 7.24
CA THR A 33 2.34 15.62 6.21
C THR A 33 1.83 14.59 5.19
N LEU A 34 2.53 14.49 4.05
CA LEU A 34 2.31 13.43 3.06
C LEU A 34 2.44 12.04 3.68
N GLU A 35 3.42 11.86 4.58
CA GLU A 35 3.68 10.61 5.28
C GLU A 35 2.50 10.20 6.18
N GLU A 36 1.99 11.12 7.00
CA GLU A 36 0.84 10.86 7.87
C GLU A 36 -0.42 10.55 7.05
N ALA A 37 -0.64 11.27 5.94
CA ALA A 37 -1.73 10.97 5.01
C ALA A 37 -1.58 9.57 4.38
N ARG A 38 -0.36 9.16 4.01
CA ARG A 38 -0.08 7.81 3.48
C ARG A 38 -0.37 6.75 4.53
N ILE A 39 0.06 6.96 5.78
CA ILE A 39 -0.21 6.03 6.89
C ILE A 39 -1.72 5.91 7.14
N ASN A 40 -2.46 7.01 7.15
CA ASN A 40 -3.92 6.97 7.23
C ASN A 40 -4.54 6.12 6.12
N ALA A 41 -4.07 6.30 4.88
CA ALA A 41 -4.52 5.50 3.75
C ALA A 41 -4.19 4.01 3.91
N ILE A 42 -2.99 3.67 4.41
CA ILE A 42 -2.58 2.27 4.69
C ILE A 42 -3.48 1.64 5.77
N ILE A 43 -3.73 2.36 6.86
CA ILE A 43 -4.59 1.87 7.96
C ILE A 43 -6.01 1.61 7.43
N ASP A 44 -6.59 2.55 6.69
CA ASP A 44 -7.93 2.39 6.13
C ASP A 44 -7.97 1.27 5.08
N PHE A 45 -6.99 1.23 4.17
CA PHE A 45 -6.87 0.19 3.15
C PHE A 45 -6.81 -1.19 3.79
N SER A 46 -5.97 -1.35 4.82
CA SER A 46 -5.82 -2.60 5.54
C SER A 46 -7.11 -3.04 6.25
N SER A 47 -7.93 -2.10 6.71
CA SER A 47 -9.21 -2.40 7.35
C SER A 47 -10.30 -2.86 6.38
N LYS A 48 -10.25 -2.39 5.12
CA LYS A 48 -11.29 -2.64 4.09
C LYS A 48 -10.90 -3.69 3.07
N TYR A 49 -9.61 -3.81 2.79
CA TYR A 49 -9.05 -4.58 1.69
C TYR A 49 -8.03 -5.59 2.23
N TYR A 50 -8.47 -6.35 3.22
CA TYR A 50 -7.71 -7.46 3.76
C TYR A 50 -7.77 -8.64 2.78
N LYS A 51 -6.90 -8.61 1.77
CA LYS A 51 -6.80 -9.65 0.74
C LYS A 51 -5.70 -10.66 1.08
N ARG A 52 -5.73 -11.79 0.38
CA ARG A 52 -4.73 -12.88 0.40
C ARG A 52 -3.28 -12.41 0.13
N HIS A 53 -3.11 -11.27 -0.52
CA HIS A 53 -1.80 -10.74 -0.89
C HIS A 53 -1.01 -10.26 0.34
N SER A 54 0.30 -10.44 0.30
CA SER A 54 1.22 -10.07 1.39
C SER A 54 1.91 -8.73 1.16
N SER A 55 1.86 -8.19 -0.06
CA SER A 55 2.56 -6.96 -0.43
C SER A 55 1.72 -6.07 -1.35
N PHE A 56 1.88 -4.77 -1.19
CA PHE A 56 1.18 -3.74 -1.96
C PHE A 56 2.15 -2.63 -2.37
N LEU A 57 2.05 -2.21 -3.63
CA LEU A 57 2.74 -1.04 -4.16
C LEU A 57 1.84 0.17 -3.97
N ILE A 58 2.42 1.24 -3.42
CA ILE A 58 1.80 2.55 -3.31
C ILE A 58 2.51 3.49 -4.27
N TYR A 59 1.75 4.20 -5.10
CA TYR A 59 2.28 5.31 -5.89
C TYR A 59 1.56 6.61 -5.56
N ASN A 60 2.29 7.71 -5.69
CA ASN A 60 1.76 9.05 -5.49
C ASN A 60 1.11 9.54 -6.80
N CYS A 61 -0.16 9.91 -6.73
CA CYS A 61 -0.93 10.48 -7.84
C CYS A 61 -1.36 11.93 -7.56
N SER A 62 -0.72 12.58 -6.59
CA SER A 62 -1.08 13.94 -6.18
C SER A 62 -0.83 14.93 -7.31
N ASP A 63 -1.85 15.70 -7.64
CA ASP A 63 -1.70 16.86 -8.52
C ASP A 63 -1.24 18.07 -7.68
N LYS A 64 -0.17 18.74 -8.13
CA LYS A 64 0.37 19.94 -7.45
C LYS A 64 -0.63 21.09 -7.40
N THR A 65 -1.55 21.16 -8.36
CA THR A 65 -2.59 22.19 -8.46
C THR A 65 -3.77 21.95 -7.51
N GLN A 66 -3.92 20.74 -6.98
CA GLN A 66 -5.03 20.39 -6.10
C GLN A 66 -4.61 20.40 -4.62
N ASN A 67 -5.55 20.79 -3.74
CA ASN A 67 -5.34 20.79 -2.30
C ASN A 67 -5.58 19.40 -1.65
N ILE A 68 -5.21 18.33 -2.37
CA ILE A 68 -5.37 16.96 -1.92
C ILE A 68 -4.08 16.16 -2.07
N PHE A 69 -3.86 15.20 -1.19
CA PHE A 69 -2.96 14.09 -1.42
C PHE A 69 -3.70 12.97 -2.16
N CYS A 70 -3.00 12.29 -3.07
CA CYS A 70 -3.52 11.14 -3.79
C CYS A 70 -2.55 9.96 -3.73
N PHE A 71 -3.08 8.78 -3.38
CA PHE A 71 -2.33 7.53 -3.33
C PHE A 71 -3.08 6.42 -4.07
N GLY A 72 -2.40 5.71 -4.97
CA GLY A 72 -2.90 4.50 -5.60
C GLY A 72 -2.29 3.26 -4.96
N PHE A 73 -3.13 2.31 -4.56
CA PHE A 73 -2.72 1.03 -3.98
C PHE A 73 -2.96 -0.10 -4.97
N VAL A 74 -1.90 -0.83 -5.30
CA VAL A 74 -1.92 -1.98 -6.20
C VAL A 74 -1.34 -3.18 -5.49
N ILE A 75 -1.82 -4.38 -5.80
CA ILE A 75 -1.22 -5.63 -5.34
C ILE A 75 0.18 -5.75 -5.94
N ASN A 76 1.18 -6.05 -5.10
CA ASN A 76 2.55 -6.25 -5.54
C ASN A 76 2.92 -7.74 -5.43
N ASP A 77 2.36 -8.58 -6.30
CA ASP A 77 2.62 -10.03 -6.29
C ASP A 77 3.94 -10.40 -6.98
N ASN A 78 4.36 -9.60 -7.97
CA ASN A 78 5.64 -9.78 -8.65
C ASN A 78 6.81 -9.45 -7.72
N LYS A 79 8.00 -9.95 -8.08
CA LYS A 79 9.24 -9.65 -7.38
C LYS A 79 9.93 -8.46 -8.06
N GLU A 80 10.57 -7.63 -7.26
CA GLU A 80 11.41 -6.54 -7.71
C GLU A 80 12.72 -7.12 -8.25
N VAL A 81 13.01 -6.84 -9.50
CA VAL A 81 14.21 -7.35 -10.18
C VAL A 81 15.40 -6.48 -9.80
N ILE A 82 16.49 -7.12 -9.36
CA ILE A 82 17.78 -6.46 -9.14
C ILE A 82 18.81 -6.97 -10.16
N ASP A 83 19.67 -6.06 -10.62
CA ASP A 83 20.76 -6.33 -11.54
C ASP A 83 22.08 -5.73 -10.98
N THR A 84 23.17 -5.82 -11.76
CA THR A 84 24.47 -5.28 -11.36
C THR A 84 24.53 -3.75 -11.33
N LEU A 85 23.53 -3.06 -11.89
CA LEU A 85 23.42 -1.60 -11.85
C LEU A 85 22.74 -1.14 -10.56
N PHE A 86 21.99 -2.01 -9.88
CA PHE A 86 21.39 -1.68 -8.60
C PHE A 86 22.45 -1.40 -7.52
N LYS A 87 22.43 -0.19 -6.96
CA LYS A 87 23.36 0.22 -5.90
C LYS A 87 22.64 0.96 -4.77
N ILE A 88 22.92 0.53 -3.55
CA ILE A 88 22.51 1.27 -2.34
C ILE A 88 23.19 2.64 -2.35
N GLY A 89 22.43 3.69 -2.04
CA GLY A 89 22.90 5.07 -2.06
C GLY A 89 22.61 5.81 -3.37
N GLU A 90 22.05 5.15 -4.40
CA GLU A 90 21.66 5.80 -5.65
C GLU A 90 20.15 6.09 -5.71
N TYR A 91 19.79 7.10 -6.51
CA TYR A 91 18.41 7.42 -6.85
C TYR A 91 17.99 6.67 -8.10
N ASN A 92 16.79 6.08 -8.08
CA ASN A 92 16.09 5.68 -9.30
C ASN A 92 14.58 5.72 -9.04
N ARG A 93 13.83 5.98 -10.11
CA ARG A 93 12.40 6.33 -10.08
C ARG A 93 11.47 5.12 -10.02
N TYR A 94 11.96 3.90 -10.21
CA TYR A 94 11.11 2.74 -10.45
C TYR A 94 11.14 1.67 -9.36
N PHE A 95 12.23 1.56 -8.60
CA PHE A 95 12.33 0.54 -7.53
C PHE A 95 11.89 1.12 -6.18
N PRO A 96 11.20 0.38 -5.32
CA PRO A 96 10.79 0.91 -4.03
C PRO A 96 11.99 1.21 -3.11
N ASN A 97 11.99 2.39 -2.52
CA ASN A 97 13.05 2.85 -1.62
C ASN A 97 12.55 3.13 -0.20
N ASP A 98 11.27 2.92 0.06
CA ASP A 98 10.68 3.11 1.39
C ASP A 98 9.48 2.17 1.58
N PHE A 99 9.11 1.93 2.83
CA PHE A 99 8.11 0.92 3.16
C PHE A 99 7.46 1.11 4.53
N LEU A 100 6.34 0.42 4.72
CA LEU A 100 5.70 0.20 6.01
C LEU A 100 5.27 -1.26 6.12
N GLU A 101 5.66 -1.92 7.21
CA GLU A 101 5.07 -3.20 7.61
C GLU A 101 3.88 -2.92 8.54
N TYR A 102 2.69 -3.39 8.16
CA TYR A 102 1.47 -3.19 8.93
C TYR A 102 0.56 -4.41 8.84
N ASN A 103 0.17 -4.96 9.99
CA ASN A 103 -0.64 -6.18 10.11
C ASN A 103 -0.11 -7.35 9.25
N ASP A 104 1.19 -7.63 9.33
CA ASP A 104 1.91 -8.68 8.59
C ASP A 104 1.86 -8.52 7.06
N LYS A 105 1.64 -7.29 6.57
CA LYS A 105 1.68 -6.93 5.16
C LYS A 105 2.77 -5.90 4.91
N LEU A 106 3.36 -5.98 3.72
CA LEU A 106 4.35 -5.03 3.24
C LEU A 106 3.70 -4.00 2.33
N PHE A 107 3.86 -2.72 2.65
CA PHE A 107 3.49 -1.61 1.79
C PHE A 107 4.77 -0.92 1.34
N VAL A 108 4.99 -0.80 0.04
CA VAL A 108 6.23 -0.25 -0.53
C VAL A 108 5.93 0.88 -1.48
N TRP A 109 6.83 1.87 -1.57
CA TRP A 109 6.75 2.96 -2.52
C TRP A 109 8.13 3.49 -2.89
N ASN A 110 8.17 4.30 -3.94
CA ASN A 110 9.32 5.12 -4.29
C ASN A 110 9.07 6.56 -3.81
N ASP A 111 9.90 7.03 -2.89
CA ASP A 111 10.02 8.43 -2.50
C ASP A 111 11.14 9.07 -3.33
N GLU A 112 10.79 10.03 -4.18
CA GLU A 112 11.73 10.70 -5.09
C GLU A 112 12.92 11.38 -4.37
N ASN A 113 12.77 11.65 -3.07
CA ASN A 113 13.79 12.32 -2.25
C ASN A 113 14.66 11.33 -1.45
N LYS A 114 14.46 10.01 -1.63
CA LYS A 114 15.22 8.97 -0.94
C LYS A 114 16.06 8.15 -1.93
N VAL A 115 17.26 7.82 -1.50
CA VAL A 115 18.11 6.84 -2.19
C VAL A 115 17.70 5.43 -1.79
N TYR A 116 18.07 4.45 -2.60
CA TYR A 116 18.00 3.04 -2.20
C TYR A 116 18.77 2.82 -0.92
N ASN A 117 18.12 2.18 0.05
CA ASN A 117 18.69 1.95 1.36
C ASN A 117 18.52 0.50 1.76
N ARG A 118 19.42 0.06 2.65
CA ARG A 118 19.48 -1.32 3.13
C ARG A 118 18.19 -1.77 3.79
N LYS A 119 17.51 -0.89 4.55
CA LYS A 119 16.30 -1.26 5.29
C LYS A 119 15.17 -1.69 4.36
N THR A 120 14.96 -0.97 3.26
CA THR A 120 13.94 -1.32 2.27
C THR A 120 14.27 -2.64 1.58
N ILE A 121 15.54 -2.89 1.26
CA ILE A 121 15.99 -4.15 0.65
C ILE A 121 15.77 -5.33 1.60
N GLU A 122 16.13 -5.17 2.88
CA GLU A 122 15.89 -6.20 3.90
C GLU A 122 14.39 -6.48 4.08
N ALA A 123 13.52 -5.46 4.00
CA ALA A 123 12.07 -5.64 4.03
C ALA A 123 11.55 -6.42 2.82
N LEU A 124 11.98 -6.05 1.61
CA LEU A 124 11.64 -6.79 0.39
C LEU A 124 12.11 -8.26 0.47
N GLN A 125 13.31 -8.52 1.00
CA GLN A 125 13.82 -9.88 1.20
C GLN A 125 12.97 -10.70 2.17
N ARG A 126 12.57 -10.13 3.32
CA ARG A 126 11.71 -10.83 4.30
C ARG A 126 10.38 -11.26 3.71
N PHE A 127 9.84 -10.51 2.75
CA PHE A 127 8.58 -10.81 2.06
C PHE A 127 8.76 -11.58 0.74
N ASP A 128 9.97 -12.09 0.46
CA ASP A 128 10.34 -12.79 -0.79
C ASP A 128 10.03 -11.97 -2.07
N LYS A 129 10.32 -10.66 -2.02
CA LYS A 129 10.05 -9.70 -3.09
C LYS A 129 11.26 -9.28 -3.90
N ILE A 130 12.38 -10.00 -3.80
CA ILE A 130 13.55 -9.74 -4.65
C ILE A 130 13.77 -10.90 -5.60
N ASP A 131 13.91 -10.58 -6.87
CA ASP A 131 14.42 -11.49 -7.89
C ASP A 131 15.85 -11.10 -8.26
N SER A 132 16.80 -11.97 -7.89
CA SER A 132 18.23 -11.78 -8.17
C SER A 132 18.69 -12.55 -9.42
N ILE A 133 17.79 -13.13 -10.21
CA ILE A 133 18.15 -13.93 -11.39
C ILE A 133 19.00 -13.10 -12.36
N ASN A 134 18.58 -11.87 -12.67
CA ASN A 134 19.32 -11.00 -13.59
C ASN A 134 20.73 -10.69 -13.08
N TYR A 135 20.87 -10.40 -11.79
CA TYR A 135 22.17 -10.25 -11.15
C TYR A 135 23.04 -11.50 -11.33
N LYS A 136 22.50 -12.69 -11.04
CA LYS A 136 23.22 -13.97 -11.14
C LYS A 136 23.68 -14.30 -12.56
N ILE A 137 22.85 -14.00 -13.56
CA ILE A 137 23.23 -14.14 -14.97
C ILE A 137 24.41 -13.22 -15.31
N GLN A 138 24.33 -11.95 -14.90
CA GLN A 138 25.34 -10.94 -15.25
C GLN A 138 26.71 -11.23 -14.63
N ILE A 139 26.75 -11.88 -13.45
CA ILE A 139 27.99 -12.33 -12.82
C ILE A 139 28.44 -13.73 -13.26
N GLY A 140 27.69 -14.39 -14.15
CA GLY A 140 28.01 -15.71 -14.67
C GLY A 140 27.74 -16.89 -13.71
N GLU A 141 26.94 -16.71 -12.66
CA GLU A 141 26.57 -17.78 -11.72
C GLU A 141 25.58 -18.77 -12.37
N ILE A 142 24.70 -18.29 -13.26
CA ILE A 142 23.72 -19.08 -14.00
C ILE A 142 23.66 -18.65 -15.47
N SER A 143 23.27 -19.55 -16.38
CA SER A 143 23.05 -19.20 -17.79
C SER A 143 21.61 -18.74 -18.03
N HIS A 144 21.40 -17.93 -19.09
CA HIS A 144 20.05 -17.49 -19.49
C HIS A 144 19.11 -18.67 -19.78
N GLU A 145 19.64 -19.79 -20.26
CA GLU A 145 18.87 -20.99 -20.61
C GLU A 145 18.26 -21.69 -19.39
N GLN A 146 18.77 -21.40 -18.19
CA GLN A 146 18.32 -22.01 -16.93
C GLN A 146 17.16 -21.24 -16.27
N VAL A 147 16.65 -20.18 -16.90
CA VAL A 147 15.73 -19.22 -16.26
C VAL A 147 14.31 -19.35 -16.78
N LEU A 148 13.38 -19.59 -15.85
CA LEU A 148 11.94 -19.45 -16.06
C LEU A 148 11.41 -18.30 -15.18
N SER A 149 11.45 -17.07 -15.69
CA SER A 149 10.79 -15.96 -15.01
C SER A 149 9.27 -16.10 -15.18
N ARG A 150 8.54 -16.05 -14.07
CA ARG A 150 7.07 -16.09 -14.07
C ARG A 150 6.56 -14.74 -13.62
N LEU A 151 6.14 -13.91 -14.58
CA LEU A 151 5.35 -12.73 -14.30
C LEU A 151 3.92 -13.16 -14.01
N VAL A 152 3.39 -12.73 -12.86
CA VAL A 152 1.97 -12.87 -12.56
C VAL A 152 1.28 -11.64 -13.14
N ILE A 153 0.47 -11.85 -14.17
CA ILE A 153 -0.38 -10.84 -14.78
C ILE A 153 -1.83 -11.22 -14.49
N ASP A 154 -2.52 -10.39 -13.70
CA ASP A 154 -3.95 -10.52 -13.46
C ASP A 154 -4.65 -9.22 -13.87
N HIS A 155 -5.34 -9.29 -15.01
CA HIS A 155 -6.06 -8.16 -15.60
C HIS A 155 -7.33 -7.76 -14.82
N SER A 156 -7.75 -8.56 -13.84
CA SER A 156 -8.89 -8.25 -12.98
C SER A 156 -8.52 -7.36 -11.78
N LEU A 157 -7.22 -7.15 -11.53
CA LEU A 157 -6.75 -6.38 -10.40
C LEU A 157 -7.10 -4.90 -10.55
N LYS A 158 -7.85 -4.40 -9.57
CA LYS A 158 -8.24 -3.00 -9.45
C LYS A 158 -7.28 -2.26 -8.52
N THR A 159 -6.90 -1.07 -8.92
CA THR A 159 -6.24 -0.10 -8.03
C THR A 159 -7.26 0.50 -7.09
N VAL A 160 -6.87 0.69 -5.82
CA VAL A 160 -7.64 1.49 -4.87
C VAL A 160 -6.97 2.85 -4.73
N TYR A 161 -7.66 3.90 -5.16
CA TYR A 161 -7.22 5.28 -5.03
C TYR A 161 -7.75 5.88 -3.75
N TYR A 162 -6.92 6.65 -3.06
CA TYR A 162 -7.26 7.49 -1.92
C TYR A 162 -7.03 8.94 -2.29
N PHE A 163 -8.04 9.78 -2.06
CA PHE A 163 -8.01 11.23 -2.24
C PHE A 163 -8.24 11.86 -0.87
N ILE A 164 -7.27 12.60 -0.35
CA ILE A 164 -7.23 13.04 1.05
C ILE A 164 -7.00 14.54 1.11
N CYS A 165 -7.82 15.28 1.87
CA CYS A 165 -7.64 16.72 2.02
C CYS A 165 -6.33 17.06 2.76
N LYS A 166 -5.53 17.98 2.22
CA LYS A 166 -4.26 18.41 2.87
C LYS A 166 -4.49 19.15 4.19
N ASN A 167 -5.60 19.87 4.31
CA ASN A 167 -5.95 20.67 5.49
C ASN A 167 -6.51 19.81 6.63
N ASP A 168 -7.11 18.66 6.32
CA ASP A 168 -7.63 17.72 7.31
C ASP A 168 -7.58 16.29 6.76
N ILE A 169 -6.53 15.55 7.13
CA ILE A 169 -6.24 14.23 6.54
C ILE A 169 -7.18 13.11 7.00
N ILE A 170 -8.16 13.41 7.87
CA ILE A 170 -9.25 12.47 8.17
C ILE A 170 -10.38 12.57 7.13
N LYS A 171 -10.47 13.68 6.38
CA LYS A 171 -11.39 13.87 5.27
C LYS A 171 -10.80 13.25 4.01
N TYR A 172 -11.35 12.13 3.58
CA TYR A 172 -10.90 11.44 2.37
C TYR A 172 -12.02 10.66 1.68
N LYS A 173 -11.77 10.31 0.42
CA LYS A 173 -12.59 9.38 -0.36
C LYS A 173 -11.71 8.33 -1.00
N SER A 174 -12.18 7.09 -1.04
CA SER A 174 -11.50 6.00 -1.75
C SER A 174 -12.31 5.52 -2.95
N ILE A 175 -11.67 5.28 -4.09
CA ILE A 175 -12.29 4.77 -5.33
C ILE A 175 -11.55 3.52 -5.80
N LYS A 176 -12.28 2.49 -6.26
CA LYS A 176 -11.68 1.34 -6.94
C LYS A 176 -11.83 1.49 -8.45
N SER A 177 -10.74 1.40 -9.19
CA SER A 177 -10.76 1.49 -10.65
C SER A 177 -9.83 0.45 -11.30
N LEU A 178 -10.20 -0.01 -12.49
CA LEU A 178 -9.31 -0.77 -13.39
C LEU A 178 -8.38 0.16 -14.19
N LEU A 179 -8.72 1.44 -14.25
CA LEU A 179 -8.01 2.46 -15.03
C LEU A 179 -7.21 3.39 -14.12
N ILE A 180 -6.11 3.90 -14.64
CA ILE A 180 -5.39 5.03 -14.04
C ILE A 180 -6.29 6.26 -14.15
N LEU A 181 -6.66 6.81 -13.00
CA LEU A 181 -7.47 8.02 -12.94
C LEU A 181 -6.61 9.25 -13.26
N LYS A 182 -7.14 10.14 -14.09
CA LYS A 182 -6.57 11.45 -14.38
C LYS A 182 -7.07 12.50 -13.37
N PRO A 183 -6.33 13.61 -13.16
CA PRO A 183 -6.71 14.64 -12.20
C PRO A 183 -8.11 15.24 -12.39
N ASP A 184 -8.61 15.31 -13.62
CA ASP A 184 -9.97 15.77 -13.98
C ASP A 184 -11.06 14.75 -13.62
N GLU A 185 -10.69 13.48 -13.40
CA GLU A 185 -11.58 12.41 -12.95
C GLU A 185 -11.57 12.25 -11.42
N TYR A 186 -10.78 13.05 -10.71
CA TYR A 186 -10.69 12.97 -9.26
C TYR A 186 -12.02 13.43 -8.64
N PRO A 187 -12.47 12.78 -7.56
CA PRO A 187 -13.71 13.17 -6.91
C PRO A 187 -13.58 14.57 -6.32
N ASN A 188 -14.66 15.34 -6.40
CA ASN A 188 -14.75 16.58 -5.64
C ASN A 188 -14.78 16.23 -4.14
N LEU A 189 -13.85 16.81 -3.37
CA LEU A 189 -13.78 16.69 -1.91
C LEU A 189 -13.95 18.07 -1.30
N GLU A 190 -14.89 18.18 -0.35
CA GLU A 190 -15.07 19.37 0.48
C GLU A 190 -13.94 19.42 1.53
N CYS A 191 -12.84 20.07 1.16
CA CYS A 191 -11.63 20.21 1.99
C CYS A 191 -11.60 21.50 2.83
N ASP A 192 -12.69 22.25 2.83
CA ASP A 192 -12.89 23.46 3.63
C ASP A 192 -13.03 23.15 5.13
#